data_AF-A0A7I9W2M1-F1
#
_entry.id   AF-A0A7I9W2M1-F1
#
_cell.length_a   1.000
_cell.length_b   1.000
_cell.length_c   1.000
_cell.angle_alpha   90.00
_cell.angle_beta   90.00
_cell.angle_gamma   90.00
#
_symmetry.space_group_name_H-M   'P 1'
#
loop_
_entity.id
_entity.type
_entity.pdbx_description
1 polymer ?
#
loop_
_entity_poly.entity_id
_entity_poly.type
_entity_poly.pdbx_seq_one_letter_code
_entity_poly.pdbx_strand_id
1 'polypeptide(L)'
;MVDGATSGLEMDQSHFPPIEDYAFLFDCETTALIAPDGAVEWQCLPRMDSRSVFGAILDRDAGRFRIGPAGVDVPSARRYIPGTMVVETSWWTPGGWLVVADALLIGPWHHEDERSMTHRRAPTDYDAAHVLLRLLRCVNGQVQVDMDCTRGFDYGRLPPRWSYTGDGYHEAIAEPVPDVAGPPASEGGRPRLRLTTDLNVGFEGPTATARTLLKEGQRRFVALSWSKHAPPKTLDEAVCRLRWTCHHWQHWLDRGMFPDHPWRGHLQRSALTLKGLSFAPSGAIVAARSERVAQHCFPGCLA
;
A
#
# COMPACT_ATOMS: atom_id res chain seq x y z
N MET A 1 -48.92 -33.17 -3.32
CA MET A 1 -48.62 -31.73 -3.23
C MET A 1 -47.72 -31.55 -2.02
N VAL A 2 -46.42 -31.58 -2.25
CA VAL A 2 -45.43 -31.16 -1.25
C VAL A 2 -44.57 -30.17 -2.01
N ASP A 3 -44.80 -28.88 -1.74
CA ASP A 3 -44.10 -27.79 -2.40
C ASP A 3 -42.61 -27.84 -2.03
N GLY A 4 -41.77 -27.88 -3.06
CA GLY A 4 -40.33 -27.83 -2.94
C GLY A 4 -39.88 -26.42 -2.58
N ALA A 5 -39.43 -26.25 -1.34
CA ALA A 5 -38.70 -25.06 -0.95
C ALA A 5 -37.34 -25.04 -1.68
N THR A 6 -37.20 -24.12 -2.62
CA THR A 6 -35.91 -23.78 -3.21
C THR A 6 -35.11 -23.03 -2.15
N SER A 7 -34.25 -23.73 -1.41
CA SER A 7 -33.28 -23.10 -0.53
C SER A 7 -32.21 -22.42 -1.40
N GLY A 8 -32.37 -21.11 -1.60
CA GLY A 8 -31.30 -20.28 -2.14
C GLY A 8 -30.08 -20.40 -1.22
N LEU A 9 -28.94 -20.75 -1.79
CA LEU A 9 -27.66 -20.69 -1.10
C LEU A 9 -27.37 -19.21 -0.82
N GLU A 10 -27.62 -18.75 0.41
CA GLU A 10 -27.00 -17.54 0.93
C GLU A 10 -25.49 -17.79 0.88
N MET A 11 -24.80 -17.15 -0.07
CA MET A 11 -23.35 -17.06 -0.03
C MET A 11 -22.99 -16.31 1.24
N ASP A 12 -22.49 -17.04 2.23
CA ASP A 12 -21.83 -16.50 3.41
C ASP A 12 -20.82 -15.43 2.95
N GLN A 13 -21.15 -14.15 3.17
CA GLN A 13 -20.28 -13.06 2.78
C GLN A 13 -19.09 -13.08 3.72
N SER A 14 -18.02 -13.72 3.28
CA SER A 14 -16.73 -13.70 3.95
C SER A 14 -16.39 -12.27 4.38
N HIS A 15 -15.96 -12.11 5.63
CA HIS A 15 -15.44 -10.83 6.17
C HIS A 15 -14.18 -10.34 5.43
N PHE A 16 -13.66 -11.12 4.48
CA PHE A 16 -12.50 -10.85 3.66
C PHE A 16 -12.94 -10.56 2.23
N PRO A 17 -12.51 -9.45 1.62
CA PRO A 17 -12.66 -9.24 0.18
C PRO A 17 -12.07 -10.42 -0.61
N PRO A 18 -12.68 -10.81 -1.74
CA PRO A 18 -12.07 -11.73 -2.71
C PRO A 18 -10.65 -11.29 -3.08
N ILE A 19 -9.75 -12.25 -3.31
CA ILE A 19 -8.34 -11.94 -3.60
C ILE A 19 -8.17 -11.08 -4.87
N GLU A 20 -9.06 -11.29 -5.85
CA GLU A 20 -9.11 -10.55 -7.12
C GLU A 20 -9.50 -9.08 -6.97
N ASP A 21 -10.11 -8.71 -5.84
CA ASP A 21 -10.51 -7.34 -5.55
C ASP A 21 -9.37 -6.51 -4.95
N TYR A 22 -8.25 -7.12 -4.56
CA TYR A 22 -7.10 -6.36 -4.06
C TYR A 22 -6.31 -5.73 -5.20
N ALA A 23 -6.04 -4.44 -5.07
CA ALA A 23 -5.08 -3.77 -5.94
C ALA A 23 -3.67 -4.08 -5.45
N PHE A 24 -2.82 -4.43 -6.40
CA PHE A 24 -1.43 -4.78 -6.20
C PHE A 24 -0.51 -3.59 -6.50
N LEU A 25 0.32 -3.19 -5.54
CA LEU A 25 1.37 -2.18 -5.68
C LEU A 25 2.77 -2.80 -5.59
N PHE A 26 3.74 -2.16 -6.23
CA PHE A 26 5.14 -2.56 -6.21
C PHE A 26 6.08 -1.37 -6.46
N ASP A 27 7.27 -1.35 -5.86
CA ASP A 27 8.34 -0.34 -6.07
C ASP A 27 9.69 -0.93 -6.49
N CYS A 28 9.74 -2.17 -6.97
CA CYS A 28 10.99 -2.92 -7.22
C CYS A 28 11.59 -3.64 -6.00
N GLU A 29 11.16 -3.33 -4.77
CA GLU A 29 11.66 -4.00 -3.55
C GLU A 29 10.57 -4.64 -2.68
N THR A 30 9.44 -3.96 -2.49
CA THR A 30 8.33 -4.44 -1.67
C THR A 30 6.98 -4.27 -2.35
N THR A 31 5.95 -4.88 -1.78
CA THR A 31 4.58 -4.88 -2.30
C THR A 31 3.56 -4.53 -1.25
N ALA A 32 2.46 -3.95 -1.69
CA ALA A 32 1.28 -3.74 -0.88
C ALA A 32 0.03 -4.27 -1.60
N LEU A 33 -0.91 -4.81 -0.83
CA LEU A 33 -2.26 -5.14 -1.31
C LEU A 33 -3.28 -4.18 -0.70
N ILE A 34 -4.08 -3.55 -1.54
CA ILE A 34 -5.09 -2.57 -1.16
C ILE A 34 -6.48 -3.13 -1.42
N ALA A 35 -7.26 -3.30 -0.36
CA ALA A 35 -8.67 -3.71 -0.44
C ALA A 35 -9.54 -2.63 -1.11
N PRO A 36 -10.74 -2.97 -1.61
CA PRO A 36 -11.66 -2.02 -2.26
C PRO A 36 -12.02 -0.81 -1.42
N ASP A 37 -12.06 -0.99 -0.11
CA ASP A 37 -12.37 0.07 0.83
C ASP A 37 -11.26 1.13 0.90
N GLY A 38 -10.02 0.82 0.50
CA GLY A 38 -8.85 1.69 0.61
C GLY A 38 -7.88 1.29 1.72
N ALA A 39 -8.11 0.15 2.39
CA ALA A 39 -7.18 -0.39 3.37
C ALA A 39 -6.00 -1.10 2.70
N VAL A 40 -4.76 -0.77 3.10
CA VAL A 40 -3.62 -1.65 2.91
C VAL A 40 -3.74 -2.78 3.92
N GLU A 41 -3.90 -4.00 3.42
CA GLU A 41 -4.14 -5.18 4.27
C GLU A 41 -3.00 -6.20 4.23
N TRP A 42 -2.06 -6.00 3.32
CA TRP A 42 -0.84 -6.80 3.25
C TRP A 42 0.34 -5.91 2.87
N GLN A 43 1.38 -5.91 3.70
CA GLN A 43 2.67 -5.32 3.36
C GLN A 43 3.78 -5.91 4.23
N CYS A 44 4.86 -6.40 3.61
CA CYS A 44 6.05 -6.88 4.30
C CYS A 44 7.16 -5.83 4.22
N LEU A 45 7.78 -5.50 5.35
CA LEU A 45 8.80 -4.45 5.42
C LEU A 45 10.01 -4.91 6.26
N PRO A 46 11.24 -4.48 5.91
CA PRO A 46 11.57 -3.58 4.79
C PRO A 46 11.63 -4.29 3.43
N ARG A 47 11.73 -5.63 3.41
CA ARG A 47 11.81 -6.45 2.20
C ARG A 47 10.57 -7.34 2.07
N MET A 48 10.33 -7.82 0.87
CA MET A 48 9.17 -8.66 0.58
C MET A 48 9.11 -10.01 1.34
N ASP A 49 10.26 -10.55 1.75
CA ASP A 49 10.40 -11.77 2.57
C ASP A 49 10.38 -11.50 4.08
N SER A 50 10.28 -10.22 4.47
CA SER A 50 10.24 -9.82 5.87
C SER A 50 8.89 -10.09 6.51
N ARG A 51 8.82 -9.90 7.83
CA ARG A 51 7.58 -9.99 8.59
C ARG A 51 6.58 -8.93 8.11
N SER A 52 5.29 -9.25 8.13
CA SER A 52 4.28 -8.29 7.71
C SER A 52 4.11 -7.18 8.76
N VAL A 53 3.99 -5.95 8.26
CA VAL A 53 3.53 -4.79 9.01
C VAL A 53 2.01 -4.71 8.92
N PHE A 54 1.41 -5.00 7.76
CA PHE A 54 -0.03 -5.16 7.64
C PHE A 54 -0.35 -6.60 7.23
N GLY A 55 -1.33 -7.20 7.91
CA GLY A 55 -1.71 -8.61 7.75
C GLY A 55 -3.21 -8.84 7.81
N ALA A 56 -4.04 -7.80 7.71
CA ALA A 56 -5.50 -7.89 7.74
C ALA A 56 -6.08 -8.94 6.78
N ILE A 57 -5.41 -9.20 5.65
CA ILE A 57 -5.81 -10.26 4.70
C ILE A 57 -5.84 -11.66 5.32
N LEU A 58 -5.07 -11.92 6.38
CA LEU A 58 -5.02 -13.20 7.10
C LEU A 58 -5.89 -13.18 8.35
N ASP A 59 -5.85 -12.07 9.08
CA ASP A 59 -6.56 -11.87 10.33
C ASP A 59 -6.89 -10.39 10.42
N ARG A 60 -8.17 -10.03 10.56
CA ARG A 60 -8.66 -8.65 10.57
C ARG A 60 -8.03 -7.80 11.69
N ASP A 61 -7.50 -8.43 12.73
CA ASP A 61 -6.77 -7.79 13.83
C ASP A 61 -5.26 -7.67 13.59
N ALA A 62 -4.73 -8.26 12.52
CA ALA A 62 -3.31 -8.26 12.16
C ALA A 62 -2.85 -7.01 11.39
N GLY A 63 -3.59 -5.92 11.53
CA GLY A 63 -3.18 -4.60 11.07
C GLY A 63 -3.60 -4.24 9.68
N ARG A 64 -4.07 -2.99 9.54
CA ARG A 64 -4.34 -2.36 8.26
C ARG A 64 -4.01 -0.88 8.31
N PHE A 65 -3.85 -0.30 7.12
CA PHE A 65 -3.78 1.15 6.97
C PHE A 65 -4.86 1.61 6.01
N ARG A 66 -5.93 2.19 6.54
CA ARG A 66 -7.12 2.65 5.81
C ARG A 66 -7.05 4.14 5.54
N ILE A 67 -7.46 4.53 4.34
CA ILE A 67 -7.78 5.92 4.00
C ILE A 67 -8.96 5.94 3.03
N GLY A 68 -9.97 6.76 3.30
CA GLY A 68 -11.18 6.78 2.48
C GLY A 68 -12.25 7.72 3.03
N PRO A 69 -13.41 7.80 2.37
CA PRO A 69 -14.54 8.56 2.89
C PRO A 69 -15.07 7.93 4.19
N ALA A 70 -15.49 8.78 5.13
CA ALA A 70 -16.13 8.35 6.37
C ALA A 70 -17.47 7.66 6.07
N GLY A 71 -17.65 6.44 6.60
CA GLY A 71 -18.91 5.69 6.51
C GLY A 71 -19.24 5.14 5.12
N VAL A 72 -18.28 5.10 4.19
CA VAL A 72 -18.46 4.46 2.86
C VAL A 72 -17.26 3.56 2.56
N ASP A 73 -17.51 2.27 2.47
CA ASP A 73 -16.47 1.27 2.21
C ASP A 73 -16.51 0.73 0.77
N VAL A 74 -17.63 0.88 0.07
CA VAL A 74 -17.76 0.39 -1.31
C VAL A 74 -17.36 1.50 -2.29
N PRO A 75 -16.30 1.31 -3.09
CA PRO A 75 -15.88 2.28 -4.09
C PRO A 75 -16.83 2.29 -5.30
N SER A 76 -16.99 3.45 -5.91
CA SER A 76 -17.75 3.61 -7.16
C SER A 76 -16.95 3.15 -8.37
N ALA A 77 -15.62 3.30 -8.34
CA ALA A 77 -14.72 2.84 -9.39
C ALA A 77 -13.30 2.64 -8.87
N ARG A 78 -12.59 1.68 -9.46
CA ARG A 78 -11.16 1.42 -9.23
C ARG A 78 -10.46 1.17 -10.55
N ARG A 79 -9.28 1.75 -10.72
CA ARG A 79 -8.46 1.53 -11.92
C ARG A 79 -6.99 1.78 -11.64
N TYR A 80 -6.12 1.12 -12.39
CA TYR A 80 -4.74 1.58 -12.51
C TYR A 80 -4.67 2.78 -13.44
N ILE A 81 -3.84 3.78 -13.10
CA ILE A 81 -3.49 4.84 -14.05
C ILE A 81 -2.77 4.16 -15.23
N PRO A 82 -3.22 4.38 -16.48
CA PRO A 82 -2.68 3.70 -17.65
C PRO A 82 -1.15 3.78 -17.74
N GLY A 83 -0.53 2.62 -17.97
CA GLY A 83 0.93 2.50 -18.08
C GLY A 83 1.69 2.62 -16.77
N THR A 84 1.03 2.50 -15.60
CA THR A 84 1.69 2.65 -14.29
C THR A 84 1.32 1.56 -13.28
N MET A 85 2.02 1.51 -12.14
CA MET A 85 1.61 0.73 -10.96
C MET A 85 0.74 1.54 -9.97
N VAL A 86 0.30 2.74 -10.32
CA VAL A 86 -0.52 3.59 -9.43
C VAL A 86 -1.98 3.20 -9.56
N VAL A 87 -2.66 2.96 -8.43
CA VAL A 87 -4.11 2.69 -8.41
C VAL A 87 -4.86 3.95 -7.98
N GLU A 88 -5.92 4.27 -8.71
CA GLU A 88 -6.92 5.27 -8.33
C GLU A 88 -8.19 4.56 -7.85
N THR A 89 -8.61 4.89 -6.64
CA THR A 89 -9.91 4.48 -6.10
C THR A 89 -10.80 5.70 -5.95
N SER A 90 -12.04 5.61 -6.44
CA SER A 90 -13.01 6.69 -6.43
C SER A 90 -14.25 6.30 -5.63
N TRP A 91 -14.72 7.19 -4.77
CA TRP A 91 -15.95 7.04 -4.02
C TRP A 91 -16.89 8.20 -4.31
N TRP A 92 -18.15 7.85 -4.57
CA TRP A 92 -19.26 8.77 -4.44
C TRP A 92 -19.78 8.74 -3.00
N THR A 93 -20.02 9.92 -2.44
CA THR A 93 -20.72 10.12 -1.18
C THR A 93 -21.87 11.09 -1.41
N PRO A 94 -22.89 11.14 -0.53
CA PRO A 94 -23.95 12.14 -0.64
C PRO A 94 -23.42 13.59 -0.66
N GLY A 95 -22.25 13.85 -0.07
CA GLY A 95 -21.65 15.18 -0.01
C GLY A 95 -20.73 15.52 -1.18
N GLY A 96 -20.20 14.54 -1.91
CA GLY A 96 -19.21 14.78 -2.95
C GLY A 96 -18.45 13.55 -3.42
N TRP A 97 -17.45 13.79 -4.26
CA TRP A 97 -16.61 12.77 -4.88
C TRP A 97 -15.18 12.82 -4.34
N LEU A 98 -14.68 11.69 -3.84
CA LEU A 98 -13.30 11.52 -3.40
C LEU A 98 -12.56 10.60 -4.38
N VAL A 99 -11.33 10.98 -4.73
CA VAL A 99 -10.38 10.12 -5.44
C VAL A 99 -9.12 10.00 -4.59
N VAL A 100 -8.65 8.77 -4.40
CA VAL A 100 -7.37 8.46 -3.75
C VAL A 100 -6.48 7.74 -4.75
N ALA A 101 -5.26 8.24 -4.92
CA ALA A 101 -4.21 7.59 -5.70
C ALA A 101 -3.16 6.99 -4.76
N ASP A 102 -2.95 5.68 -4.85
CA ASP A 102 -1.99 4.94 -4.04
C ASP A 102 -0.81 4.46 -4.88
N ALA A 103 0.41 4.65 -4.38
CA ALA A 103 1.63 4.20 -5.02
C ALA A 103 2.72 3.85 -4.00
N LEU A 104 3.48 2.79 -4.28
CA LEU A 104 4.82 2.65 -3.72
C LEU A 104 5.78 3.46 -4.60
N LEU A 105 6.45 4.45 -4.02
CA LEU A 105 7.22 5.44 -4.75
C LEU A 105 8.55 4.88 -5.25
N ILE A 106 8.90 5.26 -6.48
CA ILE A 106 10.23 5.07 -7.05
C ILE A 106 10.93 6.43 -7.08
N GLY A 107 12.22 6.43 -6.74
CA GLY A 107 13.07 7.62 -6.73
C GLY A 107 14.33 7.44 -7.57
N PRO A 108 15.19 8.46 -7.62
CA PRO A 108 16.54 8.32 -8.15
C PRO A 108 17.36 7.36 -7.27
N TRP A 109 18.41 6.80 -7.88
CA TRP A 109 19.45 6.09 -7.14
C TRP A 109 20.02 6.96 -6.01
N HIS A 110 20.24 6.38 -4.83
CA HIS A 110 20.60 7.13 -3.61
C HIS A 110 21.89 6.63 -2.93
N HIS A 111 22.62 5.73 -3.58
CA HIS A 111 23.90 5.17 -3.11
C HIS A 111 25.04 5.70 -3.99
N GLU A 112 25.33 7.00 -3.89
CA GLU A 112 26.36 7.67 -4.71
C GLU A 112 27.76 7.56 -4.08
N ASP A 113 27.85 7.69 -2.75
CA ASP A 113 29.13 7.70 -2.03
C ASP A 113 29.59 6.32 -1.56
N GLU A 114 28.66 5.37 -1.44
CA GLU A 114 28.90 4.03 -0.90
C GLU A 114 28.16 2.96 -1.70
N ARG A 115 28.78 1.79 -1.85
CA ARG A 115 28.14 0.64 -2.51
C ARG A 115 26.93 0.17 -1.69
N SER A 116 25.78 0.02 -2.35
CA SER A 116 24.61 -0.63 -1.75
C SER A 116 24.94 -2.05 -1.27
N MET A 117 24.54 -2.37 -0.04
CA MET A 117 24.68 -3.72 0.53
C MET A 117 23.48 -4.63 0.20
N THR A 118 22.39 -4.07 -0.33
CA THR A 118 21.19 -4.83 -0.73
C THR A 118 21.26 -5.27 -2.18
N HIS A 119 21.81 -4.43 -3.06
CA HIS A 119 21.93 -4.70 -4.49
C HIS A 119 23.10 -5.64 -4.80
N ARG A 120 22.77 -6.83 -5.29
CA ARG A 120 23.73 -7.84 -5.78
C ARG A 120 23.98 -7.72 -7.29
N ARG A 121 23.03 -7.14 -8.04
CA ARG A 121 23.19 -6.80 -9.46
C ARG A 121 23.66 -5.36 -9.63
N ALA A 122 24.17 -5.03 -10.82
CA ALA A 122 24.44 -3.65 -11.18
C ALA A 122 23.14 -2.84 -11.03
N PRO A 123 23.14 -1.78 -10.20
CA PRO A 123 21.95 -0.97 -10.00
C PRO A 123 21.61 -0.16 -11.24
N THR A 124 20.36 0.28 -11.31
CA THR A 124 19.90 1.25 -12.31
C THR A 124 19.92 2.67 -11.73
N ASP A 125 19.62 3.68 -12.56
CA ASP A 125 19.52 5.08 -12.12
C ASP A 125 18.31 5.37 -11.20
N TYR A 126 17.54 4.34 -10.87
CA TYR A 126 16.33 4.40 -10.05
C TYR A 126 16.38 3.35 -8.95
N ASP A 127 15.74 3.66 -7.83
CA ASP A 127 15.58 2.75 -6.70
C ASP A 127 14.22 2.94 -5.99
N ALA A 128 13.83 1.98 -5.16
CA ALA A 128 12.67 2.12 -4.28
C ALA A 128 12.89 3.32 -3.34
N ALA A 129 11.91 4.23 -3.26
CA ALA A 129 11.99 5.36 -2.35
C ALA A 129 11.66 4.97 -0.89
N HIS A 130 11.18 3.74 -0.68
CA HIS A 130 10.72 3.22 0.60
C HIS A 130 9.57 4.04 1.21
N VAL A 131 8.63 4.45 0.36
CA VAL A 131 7.45 5.25 0.75
C VAL A 131 6.20 4.70 0.06
N LEU A 132 5.20 4.37 0.86
CA LEU A 132 3.82 4.24 0.41
C LEU A 132 3.18 5.62 0.46
N LEU A 133 2.84 6.17 -0.70
CA LEU A 133 2.15 7.46 -0.84
C LEU A 133 0.67 7.25 -1.17
N ARG A 134 -0.17 8.01 -0.47
CA ARG A 134 -1.62 8.07 -0.68
C ARG A 134 -2.00 9.54 -0.91
N LEU A 135 -2.42 9.88 -2.12
CA LEU A 135 -2.77 11.24 -2.51
C LEU A 135 -4.29 11.34 -2.67
N LEU A 136 -4.91 12.24 -1.92
CA LEU A 136 -6.35 12.44 -1.90
C LEU A 136 -6.74 13.68 -2.68
N ARG A 137 -7.88 13.64 -3.34
CA ARG A 137 -8.51 14.78 -4.00
C ARG A 137 -10.02 14.72 -3.86
N CYS A 138 -10.63 15.79 -3.39
CA CYS A 138 -12.07 15.99 -3.55
C CYS A 138 -12.33 16.60 -4.93
N VAL A 139 -13.01 15.87 -5.80
CA VAL A 139 -13.27 16.28 -7.18
C VAL A 139 -14.43 17.25 -7.27
N ASN A 140 -15.46 17.03 -6.45
CA ASN A 140 -16.66 17.85 -6.40
C ASN A 140 -17.31 17.76 -5.02
N GLY A 141 -17.94 18.84 -4.57
CA GLY A 141 -18.68 18.90 -3.30
C GLY A 141 -17.75 18.93 -2.09
N GLN A 142 -18.09 18.17 -1.06
CA GLN A 142 -17.27 18.01 0.15
C GLN A 142 -17.37 16.58 0.69
N VAL A 143 -16.23 16.03 1.12
CA VAL A 143 -16.15 14.66 1.63
C VAL A 143 -15.43 14.64 2.96
N GLN A 144 -16.08 14.05 3.96
CA GLN A 144 -15.43 13.72 5.22
C GLN A 144 -14.51 12.51 4.97
N VAL A 145 -13.22 12.68 5.22
CA VAL A 145 -12.20 11.64 5.05
C VAL A 145 -11.72 11.18 6.42
N ASP A 146 -11.59 9.87 6.55
CA ASP A 146 -11.00 9.20 7.70
C ASP A 146 -9.74 8.43 7.27
N MET A 147 -8.75 8.44 8.14
CA MET A 147 -7.50 7.69 8.02
C MET A 147 -7.26 6.95 9.32
N ASP A 148 -7.04 5.64 9.24
CA ASP A 148 -6.73 4.79 10.38
C ASP A 148 -5.54 3.89 10.05
N CYS A 149 -4.44 4.01 10.80
CA CYS A 149 -3.31 3.09 10.72
C CYS A 149 -3.26 2.26 12.01
N THR A 150 -3.79 1.04 11.95
CA THR A 150 -3.97 0.13 13.09
C THR A 150 -2.82 -0.87 13.22
N ARG A 151 -2.77 -1.55 14.38
CA ARG A 151 -1.72 -2.48 14.85
C ARG A 151 -0.90 -3.14 13.75
N GLY A 152 0.37 -2.78 13.57
CA GLY A 152 1.13 -3.37 12.49
C GLY A 152 2.60 -3.63 12.77
N PHE A 153 2.92 -4.81 13.29
CA PHE A 153 4.26 -5.42 13.30
C PHE A 153 4.17 -6.93 13.54
N ASP A 154 5.04 -7.69 12.88
CA ASP A 154 5.21 -9.14 13.09
C ASP A 154 3.92 -9.95 12.96
N TYR A 155 3.22 -9.81 11.82
CA TYR A 155 1.95 -10.50 11.57
C TYR A 155 0.85 -10.12 12.56
N GLY A 156 0.85 -8.86 13.03
CA GLY A 156 -0.14 -8.38 13.99
C GLY A 156 0.16 -8.71 15.45
N ARG A 157 1.24 -9.46 15.73
CA ARG A 157 1.58 -9.91 17.09
C ARG A 157 2.04 -8.78 18.00
N LEU A 158 2.48 -7.66 17.43
CA LEU A 158 3.08 -6.57 18.18
C LEU A 158 2.32 -5.27 17.94
N PRO A 159 1.77 -4.64 18.99
CA PRO A 159 1.19 -3.32 18.85
C PRO A 159 2.31 -2.30 18.59
N PRO A 160 2.09 -1.31 17.70
CA PRO A 160 2.94 -0.15 17.59
C PRO A 160 2.67 0.81 18.77
N ARG A 161 3.71 1.52 19.20
CA ARG A 161 3.59 2.74 19.98
C ARG A 161 3.82 3.92 19.06
N TRP A 162 2.81 4.78 18.95
CA TRP A 162 2.89 6.01 18.18
C TRP A 162 3.37 7.17 19.04
N SER A 163 4.22 8.02 18.45
CA SER A 163 4.63 9.30 19.03
C SER A 163 4.86 10.34 17.93
N TYR A 164 4.65 11.62 18.26
CA TYR A 164 5.05 12.72 17.38
C TYR A 164 6.58 12.86 17.37
N THR A 165 7.13 13.30 16.24
CA THR A 165 8.58 13.54 16.09
C THR A 165 8.97 14.99 16.34
N GLY A 166 7.99 15.90 16.35
CA GLY A 166 8.17 17.32 16.63
C GLY A 166 6.89 17.91 17.23
N ASP A 167 6.78 19.24 17.20
CA ASP A 167 5.71 19.98 17.90
C ASP A 167 4.36 19.97 17.17
N GLY A 168 4.31 19.43 15.94
CA GLY A 168 3.12 19.43 15.09
C GLY A 168 2.47 18.06 14.93
N TYR A 169 1.26 18.05 14.38
CA TYR A 169 0.45 16.84 14.14
C TYR A 169 0.79 16.10 12.83
N HIS A 170 1.75 16.61 12.06
CA HIS A 170 1.99 16.23 10.67
C HIS A 170 3.05 15.13 10.49
N GLU A 171 3.73 14.75 11.57
CA GLU A 171 4.75 13.72 11.55
C GLU A 171 4.67 12.87 12.81
N ALA A 172 4.54 11.56 12.61
CA ALA A 172 4.43 10.58 13.66
C ALA A 172 5.29 9.36 13.35
N ILE A 173 5.70 8.65 14.39
CA ILE A 173 6.48 7.43 14.27
C ILE A 173 5.82 6.31 15.04
N ALA A 174 5.80 5.13 14.41
CA ALA A 174 5.43 3.88 15.04
C ALA A 174 6.67 3.03 15.28
N GLU A 175 6.85 2.64 16.53
CA GLU A 175 7.89 1.71 16.99
C GLU A 175 7.22 0.50 17.64
N PRO A 176 7.73 -0.73 17.47
CA PRO A 176 7.23 -1.88 18.20
C PRO A 176 7.48 -1.69 19.70
N VAL A 177 6.49 -2.01 20.54
CA VAL A 177 6.64 -1.92 22.01
C VAL A 177 7.80 -2.83 22.48
N PRO A 178 8.87 -2.28 23.09
CA PRO A 178 10.08 -3.04 23.44
C PRO A 178 9.84 -4.22 24.40
N ASP A 179 8.91 -4.06 25.34
CA ASP A 179 8.67 -5.04 26.41
C ASP A 179 7.97 -6.31 25.89
N VAL A 180 7.21 -6.19 24.80
CA VAL A 180 6.53 -7.31 24.11
C VAL A 180 7.42 -7.88 23.00
N ALA A 181 8.39 -7.09 22.56
CA ALA A 181 9.20 -7.39 21.40
C ALA A 181 10.18 -8.55 21.60
N GLY A 182 10.75 -8.72 22.79
CA GLY A 182 11.97 -9.51 22.94
C GLY A 182 13.15 -8.88 22.16
N PRO A 183 14.34 -9.53 22.15
CA PRO A 183 15.48 -9.02 21.40
C PRO A 183 15.15 -8.92 19.90
N PRO A 184 15.74 -7.96 19.16
CA PRO A 184 15.60 -7.92 17.72
C PRO A 184 16.04 -9.29 17.16
N ALA A 185 15.15 -9.95 16.42
CA ALA A 185 15.50 -11.18 15.72
C ALA A 185 16.71 -10.89 14.82
N SER A 186 17.73 -11.72 14.92
CA SER A 186 19.00 -11.58 14.19
C SER A 186 18.74 -11.41 12.69
N GLU A 187 19.40 -10.41 12.10
CA GLU A 187 19.32 -9.94 10.71
C GLU A 187 17.96 -9.38 10.22
N GLY A 188 17.91 -8.07 10.00
CA GLY A 188 16.77 -7.37 9.41
C GLY A 188 15.82 -6.75 10.43
N GLY A 189 16.38 -6.00 11.40
CA GLY A 189 15.65 -5.37 12.51
C GLY A 189 14.30 -4.73 12.13
N ARG A 190 13.40 -4.67 13.11
CA ARG A 190 12.01 -4.25 12.89
C ARG A 190 11.98 -2.82 12.32
N PRO A 191 11.28 -2.59 11.19
CA PRO A 191 11.29 -1.29 10.56
C PRO A 191 10.60 -0.27 11.47
N ARG A 192 11.23 0.88 11.65
CA ARG A 192 10.57 2.04 12.24
C ARG A 192 9.69 2.65 11.17
N LEU A 193 8.38 2.78 11.43
CA LEU A 193 7.47 3.39 10.48
C LEU A 193 7.35 4.88 10.79
N ARG A 194 7.42 5.72 9.76
CA ARG A 194 7.21 7.15 9.85
C ARG A 194 6.05 7.56 8.96
N LEU A 195 5.04 8.16 9.58
CA LEU A 195 3.89 8.77 8.94
C LEU A 195 4.16 10.27 8.75
N THR A 196 4.06 10.77 7.53
CA THR A 196 4.20 12.18 7.18
C THR A 196 3.01 12.64 6.35
N THR A 197 2.34 13.71 6.73
CA THR A 197 1.06 14.12 6.12
C THR A 197 0.74 15.59 6.39
N ASP A 198 -0.10 16.19 5.55
CA ASP A 198 -0.75 17.49 5.80
C ASP A 198 -2.10 17.38 6.54
N LEU A 199 -2.40 16.19 7.10
CA LEU A 199 -3.51 15.95 8.02
C LEU A 199 -3.07 16.18 9.47
N ASN A 200 -4.04 16.46 10.35
CA ASN A 200 -3.80 16.47 11.80
C ASN A 200 -3.98 15.05 12.33
N VAL A 201 -2.87 14.36 12.61
CA VAL A 201 -2.89 13.01 13.16
C VAL A 201 -3.12 13.06 14.68
N GLY A 202 -3.93 12.15 15.18
CA GLY A 202 -4.10 11.80 16.60
C GLY A 202 -3.81 10.32 16.84
N PHE A 203 -3.80 9.92 18.11
CA PHE A 203 -3.56 8.52 18.50
C PHE A 203 -4.66 8.01 19.43
N GLU A 204 -5.20 6.84 19.09
CA GLU A 204 -6.18 6.11 19.90
C GLU A 204 -5.62 4.71 20.19
N GLY A 205 -4.98 4.58 21.36
CA GLY A 205 -4.25 3.37 21.72
C GLY A 205 -3.14 3.06 20.70
N PRO A 206 -3.16 1.90 20.02
CA PRO A 206 -2.16 1.54 19.01
C PRO A 206 -2.47 2.08 17.60
N THR A 207 -3.52 2.90 17.45
CA THR A 207 -3.98 3.39 16.14
C THR A 207 -3.60 4.86 15.95
N ALA A 208 -3.00 5.19 14.81
CA ALA A 208 -2.91 6.58 14.36
C ALA A 208 -4.14 6.92 13.52
N THR A 209 -4.87 7.94 13.93
CA THR A 209 -6.13 8.37 13.31
C THR A 209 -5.99 9.78 12.75
N ALA A 210 -6.73 10.10 11.70
CA ALA A 210 -6.92 11.48 11.25
C ALA A 210 -8.29 11.62 10.59
N ARG A 211 -8.93 12.76 10.83
CA ARG A 211 -10.24 13.08 10.26
C ARG A 211 -10.22 14.49 9.70
N THR A 212 -10.65 14.66 8.45
CA THR A 212 -10.66 15.98 7.80
C THR A 212 -11.78 16.11 6.77
N LEU A 213 -12.33 17.31 6.64
CA LEU A 213 -13.30 17.62 5.60
C LEU A 213 -12.55 18.19 4.38
N LEU A 214 -12.51 17.43 3.29
CA LEU A 214 -11.99 17.94 2.01
C LEU A 214 -13.13 18.60 1.23
N LYS A 215 -12.89 19.83 0.78
CA LYS A 215 -13.77 20.55 -0.15
C LYS A 215 -13.28 20.39 -1.58
N GLU A 216 -14.17 20.66 -2.53
CA GLU A 216 -13.88 20.64 -3.96
C GLU A 216 -12.54 21.29 -4.32
N GLY A 217 -11.75 20.59 -5.13
CA GLY A 217 -10.42 21.02 -5.57
C GLY A 217 -9.31 20.83 -4.54
N GLN A 218 -9.64 20.61 -3.27
CA GLN A 218 -8.63 20.37 -2.25
C GLN A 218 -7.98 19.00 -2.41
N ARG A 219 -6.69 18.97 -2.10
CA ARG A 219 -5.85 17.78 -2.09
C ARG A 219 -5.13 17.67 -0.76
N ARG A 220 -4.87 16.43 -0.36
CA ARG A 220 -4.10 16.07 0.84
C ARG A 220 -3.20 14.89 0.51
N PHE A 221 -2.18 14.65 1.31
CA PHE A 221 -1.31 13.51 1.14
C PHE A 221 -1.05 12.81 2.47
N VAL A 222 -0.83 11.51 2.40
CA VAL A 222 -0.35 10.70 3.51
C VAL A 222 0.77 9.80 3.00
N ALA A 223 1.93 9.86 3.66
CA ALA A 223 3.10 9.06 3.30
C ALA A 223 3.53 8.20 4.48
N LEU A 224 3.62 6.88 4.27
CA LEU A 224 4.19 5.93 5.22
C LEU A 224 5.56 5.49 4.71
N SER A 225 6.60 5.71 5.49
CA SER A 225 7.99 5.42 5.14
C SER A 225 8.68 4.53 6.18
N TRP A 226 9.67 3.74 5.76
CA TRP A 226 10.32 2.73 6.61
C TRP A 226 11.85 2.71 6.48
N SER A 227 12.44 3.78 5.95
CA SER A 227 13.89 3.87 5.73
C SER A 227 14.45 5.22 6.18
N LYS A 228 15.75 5.41 5.97
CA LYS A 228 16.45 6.68 6.19
C LYS A 228 16.18 7.72 5.09
N HIS A 229 15.60 7.34 3.95
CA HIS A 229 15.31 8.28 2.87
C HIS A 229 14.21 9.24 3.28
N ALA A 230 14.39 10.52 2.95
CA ALA A 230 13.44 11.55 3.34
C ALA A 230 12.07 11.32 2.67
N PRO A 231 10.96 11.22 3.43
CA PRO A 231 9.62 11.21 2.84
C PRO A 231 9.29 12.57 2.21
N PRO A 232 8.25 12.67 1.36
CA PRO A 232 7.72 13.98 0.98
C PRO A 232 7.22 14.74 2.21
N LYS A 233 7.59 16.01 2.33
CA LYS A 233 7.18 16.87 3.46
C LYS A 233 6.02 17.79 3.14
N THR A 234 5.76 18.01 1.86
CA THR A 234 4.71 18.89 1.37
C THR A 234 3.85 18.18 0.34
N LEU A 235 2.64 18.69 0.13
CA LEU A 235 1.74 18.22 -0.91
C LEU A 235 2.38 18.31 -2.31
N ASP A 236 3.11 19.40 -2.60
CA ASP A 236 3.74 19.59 -3.91
C ASP A 236 4.88 18.58 -4.13
N GLU A 237 5.70 18.30 -3.10
CA GLU A 237 6.69 17.23 -3.17
C GLU A 237 6.04 15.86 -3.39
N ALA A 238 4.95 15.55 -2.67
CA ALA A 238 4.21 14.31 -2.83
C ALA A 238 3.69 14.15 -4.27
N VAL A 239 3.08 15.20 -4.83
CA VAL A 239 2.59 15.22 -6.22
C VAL A 239 3.73 15.05 -7.22
N CYS A 240 4.87 15.73 -7.02
CA CYS A 240 6.03 15.59 -7.88
C CYS A 240 6.61 14.17 -7.85
N ARG A 241 6.73 13.55 -6.67
CA ARG A 241 7.23 12.17 -6.54
C ARG A 241 6.28 11.13 -7.11
N LEU A 242 4.96 11.33 -6.99
CA LEU A 242 3.97 10.49 -7.66
C LEU A 242 4.12 10.57 -9.18
N ARG A 243 4.26 11.79 -9.72
CA ARG A 243 4.48 12.01 -11.15
C ARG A 243 5.75 11.33 -11.65
N TRP A 244 6.85 11.46 -10.91
CA TRP A 244 8.10 10.75 -11.21
C TRP A 244 7.89 9.24 -11.25
N THR A 245 7.18 8.68 -10.27
CA THR A 245 6.86 7.25 -10.23
C THR A 245 6.04 6.82 -11.45
N CYS A 246 5.05 7.61 -11.88
CA CYS A 246 4.29 7.36 -13.11
C CYS A 246 5.22 7.33 -14.34
N HIS A 247 6.11 8.32 -14.47
CA HIS A 247 7.06 8.38 -15.57
C HIS A 247 8.03 7.19 -15.60
N HIS A 248 8.49 6.73 -14.43
CA HIS A 248 9.33 5.54 -14.35
C HIS A 248 8.64 4.32 -14.97
N TRP A 249 7.38 4.05 -14.59
CA TRP A 249 6.65 2.89 -15.10
C TRP A 249 6.32 2.99 -16.59
N GLN A 250 5.95 4.18 -17.05
CA GLN A 250 5.70 4.45 -18.46
C GLN A 250 6.99 4.24 -19.27
N HIS A 251 8.11 4.83 -18.83
CA HIS A 251 9.41 4.64 -19.47
C HIS A 251 9.88 3.18 -19.45
N TRP A 252 9.58 2.43 -18.39
CA TRP A 252 9.86 1.00 -18.35
C TRP A 252 9.04 0.23 -19.39
N LEU A 253 7.75 0.56 -19.56
CA LEU A 253 6.89 -0.03 -20.58
C LEU A 253 7.32 0.33 -22.00
N ASP A 254 7.81 1.55 -22.24
CA ASP A 254 8.24 2.00 -23.57
C ASP A 254 9.40 1.17 -24.15
N ARG A 255 10.11 0.40 -23.30
CA ARG A 255 11.16 -0.54 -23.73
C ARG A 255 10.58 -1.84 -24.30
N GLY A 256 9.30 -2.12 -24.07
CA GLY A 256 8.61 -3.29 -24.59
C GLY A 256 7.95 -3.03 -25.95
N MET A 257 7.84 -4.07 -26.77
CA MET A 257 7.06 -4.01 -28.02
C MET A 257 5.65 -4.51 -27.76
N PHE A 258 4.66 -3.63 -27.90
CA PHE A 258 3.25 -3.98 -27.78
C PHE A 258 2.54 -3.74 -29.11
N PRO A 259 1.81 -4.74 -29.64
CA PRO A 259 1.15 -4.61 -30.93
C PRO A 259 0.07 -3.52 -30.89
N ASP A 260 -0.21 -2.93 -32.04
CA ASP A 260 -1.39 -2.09 -32.23
C ASP A 260 -2.64 -2.95 -32.30
N HIS A 261 -3.21 -3.20 -31.12
CA HIS A 261 -4.30 -4.14 -30.93
C HIS A 261 -5.21 -3.66 -29.77
N PRO A 262 -6.54 -3.93 -29.80
CA PRO A 262 -7.44 -3.59 -28.71
C PRO A 262 -7.01 -4.10 -27.33
N TRP A 263 -6.25 -5.20 -27.27
CA TRP A 263 -5.74 -5.77 -26.02
C TRP A 263 -4.40 -5.18 -25.54
N ARG A 264 -3.86 -4.17 -26.22
CA ARG A 264 -2.59 -3.52 -25.83
C ARG A 264 -2.57 -3.15 -24.34
N GLY A 265 -3.66 -2.57 -23.83
CA GLY A 265 -3.78 -2.19 -22.42
C GLY A 265 -3.68 -3.38 -21.46
N HIS A 266 -4.28 -4.53 -21.81
CA HIS A 266 -4.16 -5.75 -21.02
C HIS A 266 -2.73 -6.31 -21.06
N LEU A 267 -2.08 -6.31 -22.23
CA LEU A 267 -0.69 -6.77 -22.36
C LEU A 267 0.27 -5.91 -21.52
N GLN A 268 0.12 -4.59 -21.57
CA GLN A 268 0.90 -3.66 -20.75
C GLN A 268 0.65 -3.88 -19.26
N ARG A 269 -0.61 -4.07 -18.85
CA ARG A 269 -0.97 -4.35 -17.47
C ARG A 269 -0.33 -5.65 -16.98
N SER A 270 -0.44 -6.73 -17.74
CA SER A 270 0.20 -8.01 -17.43
C SER A 270 1.72 -7.88 -17.35
N ALA A 271 2.36 -7.16 -18.26
CA ALA A 271 3.80 -6.94 -18.24
C ALA A 271 4.26 -6.21 -16.96
N LEU A 272 3.56 -5.15 -16.55
CA LEU A 272 3.85 -4.46 -15.31
C LEU A 272 3.58 -5.33 -14.07
N THR A 273 2.52 -6.14 -14.08
CA THR A 273 2.25 -7.09 -12.99
C THR A 273 3.37 -8.14 -12.88
N LEU A 274 3.85 -8.68 -14.00
CA LEU A 274 4.97 -9.62 -14.04
C LEU A 274 6.31 -8.96 -13.64
N LYS A 275 6.53 -7.70 -14.02
CA LYS A 275 7.66 -6.90 -13.49
C LYS A 275 7.55 -6.75 -11.98
N GLY A 276 6.33 -6.53 -11.52
CA GLY A 276 5.90 -6.69 -10.15
C GLY A 276 5.97 -8.11 -9.61
N LEU A 277 6.75 -9.04 -10.17
CA LEU A 277 7.18 -10.28 -9.53
C LEU A 277 8.72 -10.38 -9.42
N SER A 278 9.45 -9.41 -9.99
CA SER A 278 10.92 -9.39 -10.03
C SER A 278 11.51 -8.47 -8.95
N PHE A 279 12.20 -9.03 -7.95
CA PHE A 279 12.88 -8.26 -6.91
C PHE A 279 14.17 -7.63 -7.47
N ALA A 280 14.24 -6.31 -7.57
CA ALA A 280 15.35 -5.63 -8.24
C ALA A 280 16.74 -5.88 -7.61
N PRO A 281 16.91 -5.89 -6.28
CA PRO A 281 18.24 -6.01 -5.68
C PRO A 281 18.98 -7.30 -6.06
N SER A 282 18.28 -8.43 -6.21
CA SER A 282 18.90 -9.71 -6.62
C SER A 282 18.53 -10.16 -8.04
N GLY A 283 17.43 -9.63 -8.60
CA GLY A 283 16.77 -10.11 -9.81
C GLY A 283 16.03 -11.43 -9.64
N ALA A 284 15.75 -11.85 -8.41
CA ALA A 284 14.94 -13.03 -8.14
C ALA A 284 13.49 -12.82 -8.63
N ILE A 285 12.92 -13.87 -9.23
CA ILE A 285 11.51 -13.94 -9.56
C ILE A 285 10.81 -14.59 -8.37
N VAL A 286 9.81 -13.92 -7.83
CA VAL A 286 9.02 -14.44 -6.71
C VAL A 286 7.84 -15.22 -7.26
N ALA A 287 7.76 -16.51 -6.91
CA ALA A 287 6.81 -17.45 -7.52
C ALA A 287 5.34 -17.15 -7.14
N ALA A 288 5.10 -16.71 -5.91
CA ALA A 288 3.87 -16.04 -5.50
C ALA A 288 4.15 -15.05 -4.36
N ARG A 289 3.71 -13.80 -4.54
CA ARG A 289 3.92 -12.73 -3.53
C ARG A 289 3.01 -12.85 -2.29
N SER A 290 2.19 -13.90 -2.28
CA SER A 290 1.32 -14.34 -1.20
C SER A 290 1.71 -15.74 -0.69
N GLU A 291 2.88 -16.31 -0.99
CA GLU A 291 3.20 -17.71 -0.61
C GLU A 291 3.01 -18.02 0.88
N ARG A 292 3.26 -17.06 1.79
CA ARG A 292 2.89 -17.23 3.21
C ARG A 292 1.38 -17.20 3.46
N VAL A 293 0.62 -16.40 2.71
CA VAL A 293 -0.85 -16.39 2.76
C VAL A 293 -1.42 -17.71 2.27
N ALA A 294 -0.91 -18.24 1.15
CA ALA A 294 -1.35 -19.52 0.59
C ALA A 294 -1.01 -20.71 1.51
N GLN A 295 0.20 -20.75 2.07
CA GLN A 295 0.62 -21.83 2.98
C GLN A 295 -0.11 -21.80 4.34
N HIS A 296 -0.51 -20.61 4.83
CA HIS A 296 -1.24 -20.50 6.09
C HIS A 296 -2.75 -20.69 5.94
N CYS A 297 -3.34 -20.29 4.81
CA CYS A 297 -4.77 -20.46 4.54
C CYS A 297 -5.15 -21.85 4.00
N PHE A 298 -4.22 -22.58 3.35
CA PHE A 298 -4.48 -23.91 2.79
C PHE A 298 -3.32 -24.88 3.04
N PRO A 299 -3.24 -25.50 4.22
CA PRO A 299 -2.25 -26.54 4.50
C PRO A 299 -2.64 -27.83 3.75
N GLY A 300 -2.35 -27.90 2.45
CA GLY A 300 -2.60 -29.12 1.67
C GLY A 300 -2.68 -29.01 0.15
N CYS A 301 -2.53 -27.83 -0.47
CA CYS A 301 -2.70 -27.68 -1.92
C CYS A 301 -1.41 -27.62 -2.75
N LEU A 302 -0.25 -27.91 -2.16
CA LEU A 302 1.01 -28.06 -2.91
C LEU A 302 1.61 -29.43 -2.57
N ALA A 303 1.09 -30.46 -3.25
CA ALA A 303 1.81 -31.69 -3.55
C ALA A 303 2.18 -31.67 -5.03
#